data_AF-A0A1S1QPK3-F1
#
_entry.id   AF-A0A1S1QPK3-F1
#
_cell.length_a   1.000
_cell.length_b   1.000
_cell.length_c   1.000
_cell.angle_alpha   90.00
_cell.angle_beta   90.00
_cell.angle_gamma   90.00
#
_symmetry.space_group_name_H-M   'P 1'
#
loop_
_entity.id
_entity.type
_entity.pdbx_description
1 polymer ?
#
loop_
_entity_poly.entity_id
_entity_poly.type
_entity_poly.pdbx_seq_one_letter_code
_entity_poly.pdbx_strand_id
1 'polypeptide(L)'
;MTTPEKVRVGRGGWPSDGRGGTINAAGDGFGSYYGIGAGERAPEGSTADDIAAVQAGVKAIQRALNWHQATKTAIPTDGKFTQTTRNALIAFQQQKQPTINRDMYLPASERSPLGLVHKETSYALFMPIADRYALKYTVPRGLLRGITTIESNWDPGAIGYYTNSDFGLCQWNTTLPGITKDNALDPYWALDSTAHAMRDRIDSDRWVKNWIYVIAAHNVPTWAADWAQGKLSASNPDDKPKLDRMTGYVTNVLARVW
;
A
#
# COMPACT_ATOMS: atom_id res chain seq x y z
N MET A 1 -12.01 -23.75 21.14
CA MET A 1 -11.13 -22.56 21.07
C MET A 1 -10.82 -22.32 19.61
N THR A 2 -11.53 -21.39 18.98
CA THR A 2 -11.26 -20.96 17.62
C THR A 2 -10.01 -20.09 17.66
N THR A 3 -8.96 -20.50 16.96
CA THR A 3 -7.79 -19.68 16.68
C THR A 3 -8.30 -18.38 16.04
N PRO A 4 -8.06 -17.19 16.61
CA PRO A 4 -8.38 -15.98 15.89
C PRO A 4 -7.51 -16.02 14.63
N GLU A 5 -8.15 -15.98 13.47
CA GLU A 5 -7.48 -15.81 12.18
C GLU A 5 -6.40 -14.75 12.36
N LYS A 6 -5.16 -15.07 11.94
CA LYS A 6 -4.14 -14.06 11.71
C LYS A 6 -4.66 -13.17 10.58
N VAL A 7 -5.48 -12.18 10.94
CA VAL A 7 -6.19 -11.31 10.01
C VAL A 7 -5.16 -10.68 9.08
N ARG A 8 -5.22 -11.08 7.81
CA ARG A 8 -4.36 -10.60 6.72
C ARG A 8 -4.82 -9.22 6.20
N VAL A 9 -5.34 -8.36 7.07
CA VAL A 9 -5.86 -7.05 6.65
C VAL A 9 -4.77 -6.01 6.91
N GLY A 10 -4.41 -5.25 5.88
CA GLY A 10 -3.50 -4.13 6.00
C GLY A 10 -4.07 -3.02 6.89
N ARG A 11 -3.24 -2.06 7.29
CA ARG A 11 -3.67 -0.92 8.14
C ARG A 11 -4.58 0.08 7.43
N GLY A 12 -4.46 0.14 6.11
CA GLY A 12 -5.48 0.49 5.15
C GLY A 12 -5.65 -0.69 4.19
N GLY A 13 -6.81 -0.81 3.56
CA GLY A 13 -7.08 -1.90 2.64
C GLY A 13 -8.35 -1.69 1.85
N TRP A 14 -8.53 -2.60 0.89
CA TRP A 14 -9.64 -2.62 -0.06
C TRP A 14 -11.00 -2.57 0.66
N PRO A 15 -11.74 -1.44 0.57
CA PRO A 15 -13.02 -1.30 1.24
C PRO A 15 -14.07 -2.19 0.58
N SER A 16 -14.61 -3.17 1.32
CA SER A 16 -15.69 -4.03 0.80
C SER A 16 -17.04 -3.32 0.72
N ASP A 17 -17.21 -2.23 1.47
CA ASP A 17 -18.42 -1.38 1.52
C ASP A 17 -18.49 -0.37 0.36
N GLY A 18 -17.43 -0.27 -0.45
CA GLY A 18 -17.30 0.67 -1.55
C GLY A 18 -17.12 2.13 -1.13
N ARG A 19 -16.61 2.34 0.09
CA ARG A 19 -16.26 3.67 0.61
C ARG A 19 -15.45 4.49 -0.40
N GLY A 20 -15.78 5.78 -0.49
CA GLY A 20 -15.16 6.70 -1.46
C GLY A 20 -15.58 6.47 -2.91
N GLY A 21 -16.41 5.45 -3.17
CA GLY A 21 -16.99 5.19 -4.48
C GLY A 21 -16.29 4.11 -5.29
N THR A 22 -15.60 3.16 -4.67
CA THR A 22 -15.21 1.92 -5.37
C THR A 22 -16.43 1.07 -5.68
N ILE A 23 -16.34 0.26 -6.72
CA ILE A 23 -17.48 -0.45 -7.33
C ILE A 23 -17.42 -1.95 -7.09
N ASN A 24 -18.55 -2.63 -7.23
CA ASN A 24 -18.60 -4.09 -7.26
C ASN A 24 -18.13 -4.62 -8.62
N ALA A 25 -17.95 -5.95 -8.72
CA ALA A 25 -17.48 -6.57 -9.96
C ALA A 25 -18.48 -6.44 -11.14
N ALA A 26 -19.77 -6.29 -10.85
CA ALA A 26 -20.81 -6.08 -11.87
C ALA A 26 -20.81 -4.65 -12.44
N GLY A 27 -20.25 -3.69 -11.71
CA GLY A 27 -20.21 -2.27 -12.07
C GLY A 27 -21.52 -1.51 -11.85
N ASP A 28 -22.50 -2.11 -11.18
CA ASP A 28 -23.82 -1.53 -10.92
C ASP A 28 -24.03 -1.08 -9.46
N GLY A 29 -23.04 -1.34 -8.59
CA GLY A 29 -23.10 -1.03 -7.17
C GLY A 29 -21.74 -0.79 -6.55
N PHE A 30 -21.73 -0.63 -5.23
CA PHE A 30 -20.54 -0.37 -4.43
C PHE A 30 -19.82 -1.67 -4.05
N GLY A 31 -18.49 -1.64 -4.00
CA GLY A 31 -17.67 -2.80 -3.68
C GLY A 31 -16.18 -2.48 -3.70
N SER A 32 -15.33 -3.49 -3.77
CA SER A 32 -13.88 -3.34 -3.54
C SER A 32 -13.04 -3.02 -4.77
N TYR A 33 -13.62 -2.71 -5.93
CA TYR A 33 -12.86 -2.56 -7.18
C TYR A 33 -12.72 -1.10 -7.63
N TYR A 34 -11.57 -0.75 -8.19
CA TYR A 34 -11.50 0.42 -9.09
C TYR A 34 -11.92 0.00 -10.49
N GLY A 35 -12.74 0.83 -11.13
CA GLY A 35 -13.24 0.64 -12.48
C GLY A 35 -14.01 1.86 -12.93
N ILE A 36 -14.71 1.77 -14.07
CA ILE A 36 -15.50 2.89 -14.59
C ILE A 36 -16.54 3.33 -13.55
N GLY A 37 -16.60 4.62 -13.26
CA GLY A 37 -17.45 5.20 -12.21
C GLY A 37 -16.80 5.28 -10.83
N ALA A 38 -15.60 4.71 -10.63
CA ALA A 38 -14.91 4.77 -9.35
C ALA A 38 -14.59 6.22 -8.97
N GLY A 39 -15.03 6.64 -7.78
CA GLY A 39 -14.84 8.01 -7.28
C GLY A 39 -15.78 9.05 -7.90
N GLU A 40 -16.76 8.65 -8.71
CA GLU A 40 -17.79 9.54 -9.26
C GLU A 40 -19.05 9.60 -8.37
N ARG A 41 -19.35 8.51 -7.68
CA ARG A 41 -20.45 8.39 -6.70
C ARG A 41 -19.97 7.53 -5.53
N ALA A 42 -20.37 7.87 -4.31
CA ALA A 42 -20.00 7.13 -3.11
C ALA A 42 -21.24 6.75 -2.28
N PRO A 43 -21.16 5.69 -1.45
CA PRO A 43 -22.24 5.35 -0.52
C PRO A 43 -22.42 6.46 0.52
N GLU A 44 -23.65 6.57 1.05
CA GLU A 44 -23.98 7.49 2.13
C GLU A 44 -23.04 7.27 3.33
N GLY A 45 -22.58 8.37 3.93
CA GLY A 45 -21.57 8.33 5.01
C GLY A 45 -20.12 8.38 4.53
N SER A 46 -19.84 8.32 3.22
CA SER A 46 -18.49 8.59 2.70
C SER A 46 -18.12 10.06 2.89
N THR A 47 -16.88 10.30 3.34
CA THR A 47 -16.32 11.65 3.49
C THR A 47 -15.76 12.17 2.17
N ALA A 48 -15.49 13.48 2.10
CA ALA A 48 -14.80 14.07 0.96
C ALA A 48 -13.38 13.49 0.76
N ASP A 49 -12.71 13.13 1.87
CA ASP A 49 -11.39 12.51 1.83
C ASP A 49 -11.44 11.09 1.25
N ASP A 50 -12.50 10.32 1.53
CA ASP A 50 -12.70 9.00 0.94
C ASP A 50 -12.80 9.10 -0.59
N ILE A 51 -13.59 10.04 -1.10
CA ILE A 51 -13.76 10.25 -2.54
C ILE A 51 -12.45 10.72 -3.18
N ALA A 52 -11.76 11.67 -2.56
CA ALA A 52 -10.48 12.17 -3.03
C ALA A 52 -9.41 11.07 -3.06
N ALA A 53 -9.39 10.18 -2.06
CA ALA A 53 -8.46 9.05 -2.02
C ALA A 53 -8.75 8.03 -3.13
N VAL A 54 -10.02 7.74 -3.43
CA VAL A 54 -10.37 6.87 -4.57
C VAL A 54 -9.93 7.50 -5.90
N GLN A 55 -10.20 8.80 -6.11
CA GLN A 55 -9.75 9.51 -7.32
C GLN A 55 -8.21 9.54 -7.43
N ALA A 56 -7.50 9.72 -6.32
CA ALA A 56 -6.05 9.62 -6.28
C ALA A 56 -5.56 8.19 -6.57
N GLY A 57 -6.26 7.17 -6.08
CA GLY A 57 -6.02 5.76 -6.41
C GLY A 57 -6.18 5.48 -7.91
N VAL A 58 -7.22 6.04 -8.55
CA VAL A 58 -7.39 5.99 -10.01
C VAL A 58 -6.22 6.68 -10.71
N LYS A 59 -5.80 7.85 -10.24
CA LYS A 59 -4.63 8.58 -10.80
C LYS A 59 -3.34 7.75 -10.66
N ALA A 60 -3.13 7.09 -9.53
CA ALA A 60 -2.01 6.19 -9.29
C ALA A 60 -2.00 5.01 -10.27
N ILE A 61 -3.16 4.37 -10.50
CA ILE A 61 -3.34 3.31 -11.49
C ILE A 61 -3.01 3.81 -12.90
N GLN A 62 -3.54 4.97 -13.30
CA GLN A 62 -3.26 5.57 -14.61
C GLN A 62 -1.75 5.82 -14.81
N ARG A 63 -1.06 6.34 -13.80
CA ARG A 63 0.40 6.53 -13.86
C ARG A 63 1.15 5.22 -13.98
N ALA A 64 0.76 4.20 -13.23
CA ALA A 64 1.40 2.88 -13.31
C ALA A 64 1.19 2.26 -14.70
N LEU A 65 -0.02 2.33 -15.26
CA LEU A 65 -0.29 1.86 -16.62
C LEU A 65 0.60 2.57 -17.67
N ASN A 66 0.78 3.89 -17.53
CA ASN A 66 1.70 4.66 -18.38
C ASN A 66 3.18 4.24 -18.20
N TRP A 67 3.61 3.98 -16.96
CA TRP A 67 4.97 3.49 -16.67
C TRP A 67 5.25 2.12 -17.28
N HIS A 68 4.26 1.22 -17.24
CA HIS A 68 4.32 -0.09 -17.88
C HIS A 68 4.18 -0.04 -19.40
N GLN A 69 3.93 1.14 -19.97
CA GLN A 69 3.64 1.33 -21.40
C GLN A 69 2.52 0.40 -21.87
N ALA A 70 1.44 0.31 -21.08
CA ALA A 70 0.31 -0.58 -21.36
C ALA A 70 -0.36 -0.27 -22.72
N THR A 71 -0.20 0.96 -23.21
CA THR A 71 -0.63 1.43 -24.53
C THR A 71 0.51 2.19 -25.22
N LYS A 72 0.44 2.31 -26.56
CA LYS A 72 1.43 3.09 -27.34
C LYS A 72 1.41 4.59 -27.03
N THR A 73 0.22 5.12 -26.75
CA THR A 73 0.01 6.51 -26.37
C THR A 73 -0.32 6.56 -24.88
N ALA A 74 0.27 7.52 -24.15
CA ALA A 74 -0.03 7.71 -22.74
C ALA A 74 -1.51 8.04 -22.53
N ILE A 75 -2.13 7.41 -21.53
CA ILE A 75 -3.49 7.72 -21.11
C ILE A 75 -3.49 8.96 -20.19
N PRO A 76 -4.60 9.73 -20.15
CA PRO A 76 -4.73 10.85 -19.21
C PRO A 76 -4.55 10.39 -17.76
N THR A 77 -4.02 11.31 -16.93
CA THR A 77 -3.70 11.05 -15.52
C THR A 77 -4.50 12.00 -14.61
N ASP A 78 -5.82 11.94 -14.75
CA ASP A 78 -6.79 12.91 -14.20
C ASP A 78 -7.60 12.38 -13.02
N GLY A 79 -7.39 11.12 -12.61
CA GLY A 79 -8.16 10.49 -11.53
C GLY A 79 -9.56 10.04 -11.95
N LYS A 80 -9.88 10.04 -13.25
CA LYS A 80 -11.16 9.55 -13.78
C LYS A 80 -10.99 8.22 -14.50
N PHE A 81 -11.65 7.18 -14.02
CA PHE A 81 -11.51 5.85 -14.59
C PHE A 81 -12.40 5.72 -15.85
N THR A 82 -11.85 6.13 -16.99
CA THR A 82 -12.59 6.12 -18.27
C THR A 82 -12.46 4.79 -19.02
N GLN A 83 -13.20 4.64 -20.13
CA GLN A 83 -13.03 3.51 -21.05
C GLN A 83 -11.59 3.40 -21.58
N THR A 84 -10.92 4.53 -21.80
CA THR A 84 -9.49 4.55 -22.17
C THR A 84 -8.62 3.91 -21.10
N THR A 85 -8.84 4.27 -19.83
CA THR A 85 -8.13 3.66 -18.69
C THR A 85 -8.43 2.15 -18.61
N ARG A 86 -9.71 1.76 -18.77
CA ARG A 86 -10.12 0.35 -18.79
C ARG A 86 -9.41 -0.44 -19.89
N ASN A 87 -9.37 0.08 -21.11
CA ASN A 87 -8.73 -0.61 -22.24
C ASN A 87 -7.22 -0.81 -22.01
N ALA A 88 -6.54 0.22 -21.50
CA ALA A 88 -5.12 0.12 -21.13
C ALA A 88 -4.90 -0.91 -20.03
N LEU A 89 -5.79 -0.93 -19.03
CA LEU A 89 -5.74 -1.91 -17.96
C LEU A 89 -5.92 -3.34 -18.49
N ILE A 90 -6.89 -3.58 -19.36
CA ILE A 90 -7.11 -4.91 -19.98
C ILE A 90 -5.85 -5.38 -20.71
N ALA A 91 -5.22 -4.50 -21.49
CA ALA A 91 -3.97 -4.81 -22.17
C ALA A 91 -2.85 -5.18 -21.17
N PHE A 92 -2.70 -4.42 -20.09
CA PHE A 92 -1.75 -4.72 -19.01
C PHE A 92 -2.03 -6.08 -18.35
N GLN A 93 -3.29 -6.34 -17.97
CA GLN A 93 -3.73 -7.58 -17.32
C GLN A 93 -3.49 -8.81 -18.19
N GLN A 94 -3.59 -8.68 -19.51
CA GLN A 94 -3.36 -9.80 -20.44
C GLN A 94 -1.88 -10.00 -20.77
N GLN A 95 -1.11 -8.91 -20.92
CA GLN A 95 0.24 -8.98 -21.48
C GLN A 95 1.36 -8.97 -20.45
N LYS A 96 1.15 -8.34 -19.28
CA LYS A 96 2.20 -8.08 -18.29
C LYS A 96 1.91 -8.76 -16.96
N GLN A 97 0.68 -8.64 -16.46
CA GLN A 97 0.29 -9.19 -15.16
C GLN A 97 0.61 -10.69 -15.00
N PRO A 98 0.39 -11.59 -15.99
CA PRO A 98 0.65 -13.01 -15.80
C PRO A 98 2.13 -13.33 -15.58
N THR A 99 3.02 -12.54 -16.19
CA THR A 99 4.47 -12.66 -16.00
C THR A 99 4.91 -12.08 -14.65
N ILE A 100 4.38 -10.92 -14.27
CA ILE A 100 4.73 -10.26 -13.01
C ILE A 100 4.25 -11.09 -11.81
N ASN A 101 3.05 -11.66 -11.89
CA ASN A 101 2.42 -12.42 -10.81
C ASN A 101 2.66 -13.93 -10.90
N ARG A 102 3.58 -14.40 -11.76
CA ARG A 102 3.76 -15.83 -12.04
C ARG A 102 3.88 -16.70 -10.77
N ASP A 103 4.59 -16.17 -9.77
CA ASP A 103 4.92 -16.89 -8.55
C ASP A 103 4.06 -16.41 -7.35
N MET A 104 3.06 -15.56 -7.60
CA MET A 104 2.17 -15.00 -6.58
C MET A 104 0.96 -15.92 -6.34
N TYR A 105 0.79 -16.38 -5.11
CA TYR A 105 -0.44 -17.07 -4.70
C TYR A 105 -1.43 -16.10 -4.07
N LEU A 106 -2.61 -15.96 -4.68
CA LEU A 106 -3.72 -15.15 -4.18
C LEU A 106 -5.02 -15.98 -4.07
N PRO A 107 -5.79 -15.81 -2.98
CA PRO A 107 -7.17 -16.29 -2.91
C PRO A 107 -8.01 -15.74 -4.07
N ALA A 108 -9.03 -16.51 -4.50
CA ALA A 108 -9.91 -16.08 -5.59
C ALA A 108 -10.61 -14.75 -5.30
N SER A 109 -10.95 -14.47 -4.03
CA SER A 109 -11.56 -13.22 -3.57
C SER A 109 -10.66 -11.99 -3.70
N GLU A 110 -9.35 -12.18 -3.92
CA GLU A 110 -8.40 -11.08 -4.08
C GLU A 110 -8.00 -10.84 -5.56
N ARG A 111 -8.54 -11.65 -6.48
CA ARG A 111 -8.29 -11.55 -7.92
C ARG A 111 -9.01 -10.36 -8.53
N SER A 112 -8.45 -9.87 -9.64
CA SER A 112 -9.01 -8.72 -10.37
C SER A 112 -9.71 -9.20 -11.65
N PRO A 113 -11.04 -9.00 -11.79
CA PRO A 113 -11.70 -9.20 -13.07
C PRO A 113 -11.11 -8.32 -14.17
N LEU A 114 -11.31 -8.74 -15.43
CA LEU A 114 -10.77 -8.03 -16.58
C LEU A 114 -11.35 -6.61 -16.68
N GLY A 115 -10.47 -5.60 -16.72
CA GLY A 115 -10.81 -4.19 -16.75
C GLY A 115 -11.19 -3.57 -15.40
N LEU A 116 -11.02 -4.32 -14.30
CA LEU A 116 -11.16 -3.83 -12.92
C LEU A 116 -9.84 -4.00 -12.17
N VAL A 117 -9.56 -3.13 -11.20
CA VAL A 117 -8.39 -3.25 -10.32
C VAL A 117 -8.83 -3.66 -8.93
N HIS A 118 -8.27 -4.77 -8.47
CA HIS A 118 -8.21 -5.18 -7.07
C HIS A 118 -6.74 -5.49 -6.73
N LYS A 119 -6.51 -6.10 -5.56
CA LYS A 119 -5.17 -6.48 -5.06
C LYS A 119 -4.28 -7.15 -6.10
N GLU A 120 -4.76 -8.15 -6.85
CA GLU A 120 -3.93 -8.87 -7.83
C GLU A 120 -3.31 -7.93 -8.89
N THR A 121 -4.16 -7.12 -9.53
CA THR A 121 -3.70 -6.17 -10.54
C THR A 121 -2.90 -5.04 -9.91
N SER A 122 -3.32 -4.53 -8.75
CA SER A 122 -2.61 -3.44 -8.07
C SER A 122 -1.21 -3.87 -7.65
N TYR A 123 -1.05 -5.08 -7.12
CA TYR A 123 0.26 -5.67 -6.86
C TYR A 123 1.12 -5.70 -8.12
N ALA A 124 0.58 -6.19 -9.25
CA ALA A 124 1.32 -6.25 -10.50
C ALA A 124 1.73 -4.87 -11.03
N LEU A 125 0.87 -3.87 -10.84
CA LEU A 125 1.14 -2.49 -11.24
C LEU A 125 2.29 -1.88 -10.42
N PHE A 126 2.28 -2.07 -9.10
CA PHE A 126 3.17 -1.31 -8.21
C PHE A 126 4.40 -2.08 -7.73
N MET A 127 4.41 -3.41 -7.72
CA MET A 127 5.57 -4.17 -7.25
C MET A 127 6.85 -3.87 -8.06
N PRO A 128 6.84 -3.82 -9.41
CA PRO A 128 8.04 -3.48 -10.17
C PRO A 128 8.56 -2.07 -9.88
N ILE A 129 7.66 -1.14 -9.52
CA ILE A 129 8.01 0.23 -9.12
C ILE A 129 8.64 0.22 -7.72
N ALA A 130 8.08 -0.54 -6.78
CA ALA A 130 8.66 -0.75 -5.46
C ALA A 130 10.07 -1.36 -5.56
N ASP A 131 10.24 -2.40 -6.38
CA ASP A 131 11.53 -3.03 -6.66
C ASP A 131 12.57 -2.03 -7.17
N ARG A 132 12.17 -1.15 -8.10
CA ARG A 132 13.04 -0.10 -8.63
C ARG A 132 13.56 0.80 -7.51
N TYR A 133 12.70 1.24 -6.59
CA TYR A 133 13.11 2.12 -5.48
C TYR A 133 13.90 1.39 -4.41
N ALA A 134 13.55 0.14 -4.10
CA ALA A 134 14.35 -0.70 -3.21
C ALA A 134 15.77 -0.88 -3.75
N LEU A 135 15.93 -1.13 -5.06
CA LEU A 135 17.24 -1.21 -5.71
C LEU A 135 17.98 0.14 -5.71
N LYS A 136 17.28 1.24 -6.02
CA LYS A 136 17.85 2.61 -6.01
C LYS A 136 18.55 2.92 -4.68
N TYR A 137 17.97 2.52 -3.55
CA TYR A 137 18.53 2.80 -2.22
C TYR A 137 19.17 1.58 -1.55
N THR A 138 19.44 0.48 -2.26
CA THR A 138 20.05 -0.73 -1.67
C THR A 138 19.28 -1.23 -0.44
N VAL A 139 17.95 -1.22 -0.51
CA VAL A 139 17.03 -1.83 0.46
C VAL A 139 16.65 -3.22 -0.06
N PRO A 140 16.63 -4.26 0.79
CA PRO A 140 16.14 -5.57 0.35
C PRO A 140 14.70 -5.47 -0.19
N ARG A 141 14.50 -5.87 -1.45
CA ARG A 141 13.21 -5.73 -2.16
C ARG A 141 12.02 -6.28 -1.38
N GLY A 142 12.19 -7.46 -0.79
CA GLY A 142 11.17 -8.10 0.04
C GLY A 142 10.71 -7.24 1.21
N LEU A 143 11.57 -6.40 1.80
CA LEU A 143 11.18 -5.54 2.92
C LEU A 143 10.24 -4.41 2.50
N LEU A 144 10.54 -3.71 1.39
CA LEU A 144 9.66 -2.65 0.89
C LEU A 144 8.32 -3.22 0.40
N ARG A 145 8.35 -4.38 -0.26
CA ARG A 145 7.13 -5.12 -0.63
C ARG A 145 6.33 -5.51 0.62
N GLY A 146 7.00 -6.02 1.66
CA GLY A 146 6.38 -6.42 2.91
C GLY A 146 5.72 -5.26 3.67
N ILE A 147 6.40 -4.11 3.77
CA ILE A 147 5.83 -2.88 4.33
C ILE A 147 4.61 -2.46 3.53
N THR A 148 4.73 -2.31 2.20
CA THR A 148 3.62 -1.90 1.33
C THR A 148 2.41 -2.84 1.46
N THR A 149 2.66 -4.15 1.59
CA THR A 149 1.60 -5.15 1.79
C THR A 149 0.89 -5.00 3.14
N ILE A 150 1.62 -4.74 4.22
CA ILE A 150 1.03 -4.54 5.55
C ILE A 150 0.33 -3.19 5.67
N GLU A 151 0.86 -2.17 5.01
CA GLU A 151 0.33 -0.82 5.14
C GLU A 151 -0.98 -0.66 4.36
N SER A 152 -1.02 -1.05 3.09
CA SER A 152 -2.20 -0.79 2.24
C SER A 152 -2.82 -2.04 1.63
N ASN A 153 -2.20 -3.21 1.79
CA ASN A 153 -2.50 -4.38 0.98
C ASN A 153 -2.50 -4.07 -0.53
N TRP A 154 -1.58 -3.17 -0.93
CA TRP A 154 -1.44 -2.63 -2.28
C TRP A 154 -2.64 -1.82 -2.78
N ASP A 155 -3.49 -1.28 -1.92
CA ASP A 155 -4.50 -0.31 -2.33
C ASP A 155 -3.88 1.10 -2.44
N PRO A 156 -3.77 1.70 -3.64
CA PRO A 156 -3.16 3.01 -3.81
C PRO A 156 -4.00 4.16 -3.23
N GLY A 157 -5.31 3.95 -3.01
CA GLY A 157 -6.20 4.91 -2.38
C GLY A 157 -6.46 4.62 -0.90
N ALA A 158 -5.65 3.77 -0.26
CA ALA A 158 -5.85 3.38 1.13
C ALA A 158 -5.82 4.59 2.09
N ILE A 159 -6.79 4.64 3.01
CA ILE A 159 -6.81 5.53 4.17
C ILE A 159 -6.70 4.66 5.44
N GLY A 160 -5.88 5.08 6.39
CA GLY A 160 -5.69 4.36 7.65
C GLY A 160 -6.98 4.26 8.46
N TYR A 161 -7.31 3.06 8.94
CA TYR A 161 -8.55 2.81 9.70
C TYR A 161 -8.54 3.42 11.12
N TYR A 162 -7.35 3.55 11.72
CA TYR A 162 -7.20 4.03 13.10
C TYR A 162 -6.83 5.50 13.18
N THR A 163 -6.10 6.00 12.19
CA THR A 163 -5.85 7.42 12.03
C THR A 163 -6.19 7.79 10.60
N ASN A 164 -7.18 8.67 10.41
CA ASN A 164 -7.56 9.21 9.09
C ASN A 164 -6.49 10.17 8.54
N SER A 165 -5.23 9.96 8.93
CA SER A 165 -4.07 10.77 8.57
C SER A 165 -3.02 9.96 7.82
N ASP A 166 -3.12 8.62 7.81
CA ASP A 166 -2.23 7.74 7.06
C ASP A 166 -2.82 7.45 5.67
N PHE A 167 -2.05 7.66 4.60
CA PHE A 167 -2.56 7.53 3.23
C PHE A 167 -1.65 6.73 2.29
N GLY A 168 -2.28 6.11 1.29
CA GLY A 168 -1.66 5.48 0.13
C GLY A 168 -0.90 4.19 0.45
N LEU A 169 -0.06 3.79 -0.51
CA LEU A 169 0.59 2.47 -0.53
C LEU A 169 1.41 2.16 0.73
N CYS A 170 2.08 3.16 1.28
CA CYS A 170 2.98 3.03 2.43
C CYS A 170 2.44 3.70 3.70
N GLN A 171 1.17 4.15 3.70
CA GLN A 171 0.49 4.75 4.85
C GLN A 171 1.29 5.89 5.49
N TRP A 172 1.69 6.87 4.67
CA TRP A 172 2.42 8.04 5.18
C TRP A 172 1.48 8.97 5.94
N ASN A 173 1.90 9.34 7.16
CA ASN A 173 1.10 10.17 8.05
C ASN A 173 1.20 11.66 7.72
N THR A 174 0.08 12.28 7.37
CA THR A 174 -0.05 13.69 6.97
C THR A 174 -0.01 14.68 8.15
N THR A 175 0.06 14.20 9.39
CA THR A 175 0.38 15.06 10.55
C THR A 175 1.88 15.32 10.69
N LEU A 176 2.72 14.57 9.97
CA LEU A 176 4.17 14.79 9.98
C LEU A 176 4.54 16.01 9.12
N PRO A 177 5.53 16.83 9.56
CA PRO A 177 5.96 18.00 8.81
C PRO A 177 6.37 17.67 7.38
N GLY A 178 5.86 18.44 6.41
CA GLY A 178 6.23 18.30 5.00
C GLY A 178 5.53 17.17 4.24
N ILE A 179 4.65 16.39 4.88
CA ILE A 179 3.88 15.33 4.22
C ILE A 179 2.48 15.84 3.88
N THR A 180 2.17 15.91 2.59
CA THR A 180 0.84 16.26 2.10
C THR A 180 0.05 15.01 1.70
N LYS A 181 -1.29 15.10 1.65
CA LYS A 181 -2.14 14.02 1.13
C LYS A 181 -1.76 13.64 -0.31
N ASP A 182 -1.53 14.64 -1.16
CA ASP A 182 -1.13 14.43 -2.57
C ASP A 182 0.16 13.62 -2.69
N ASN A 183 1.16 13.92 -1.84
CA ASN A 183 2.40 13.16 -1.80
C ASN A 183 2.15 11.73 -1.29
N ALA A 184 1.45 11.57 -0.17
CA ALA A 184 1.19 10.27 0.43
C ALA A 184 0.37 9.33 -0.49
N LEU A 185 -0.57 9.88 -1.27
CA LEU A 185 -1.35 9.16 -2.28
C LEU A 185 -0.63 8.99 -3.63
N ASP A 186 0.49 9.69 -3.86
CA ASP A 186 1.35 9.43 -5.03
C ASP A 186 2.19 8.16 -4.78
N PRO A 187 1.94 7.06 -5.52
CA PRO A 187 2.66 5.81 -5.31
C PRO A 187 4.17 5.94 -5.56
N TYR A 188 4.60 6.84 -6.45
CA TYR A 188 6.01 7.03 -6.75
C TYR A 188 6.71 7.73 -5.59
N TRP A 189 6.10 8.77 -5.04
CA TRP A 189 6.63 9.47 -3.88
C TRP A 189 6.60 8.58 -2.64
N ALA A 190 5.49 7.87 -2.39
CA ALA A 190 5.35 7.03 -1.22
C ALA A 190 6.40 5.91 -1.18
N LEU A 191 6.58 5.18 -2.29
CA LEU A 191 7.57 4.10 -2.40
C LEU A 191 9.01 4.62 -2.36
N ASP A 192 9.32 5.73 -3.06
CA ASP A 192 10.65 6.36 -3.05
C ASP A 192 11.01 6.84 -1.64
N SER A 193 10.09 7.55 -0.98
CA SER A 193 10.29 8.11 0.36
C SER A 193 10.43 7.01 1.41
N THR A 194 9.63 5.93 1.33
CA THR A 194 9.76 4.80 2.26
C THR A 194 11.10 4.10 2.08
N ALA A 195 11.51 3.82 0.84
CA ALA A 195 12.81 3.21 0.56
C ALA A 195 13.98 4.08 1.01
N HIS A 196 13.91 5.40 0.77
CA HIS A 196 14.90 6.36 1.24
C HIS A 196 14.99 6.40 2.77
N ALA A 197 13.86 6.54 3.46
CA ALA A 197 13.81 6.55 4.92
C ALA A 197 14.35 5.24 5.53
N MET A 198 14.09 4.10 4.87
CA MET A 198 14.68 2.82 5.27
C MET A 198 16.20 2.81 5.14
N ARG A 199 16.75 3.35 4.04
CA ARG A 199 18.19 3.48 3.82
C ARG A 199 18.84 4.37 4.87
N ASP A 200 18.30 5.58 5.07
CA ASP A 200 18.83 6.54 6.04
C ASP A 200 18.86 5.96 7.46
N ARG A 201 17.84 5.18 7.83
CA ARG A 201 17.80 4.49 9.11
C ARG A 201 18.86 3.38 9.19
N ILE A 202 18.99 2.52 8.19
CA ILE A 202 20.00 1.44 8.28
C ILE A 202 21.44 1.99 8.27
N ASP A 203 21.68 3.15 7.66
CA ASP A 203 22.98 3.85 7.69
C ASP A 203 23.30 4.54 9.02
N SER A 204 22.27 4.93 9.77
CA SER A 204 22.44 5.57 11.06
C SER A 204 22.78 4.55 12.16
N ASP A 205 23.82 4.85 12.96
CA ASP A 205 24.23 4.03 14.11
C ASP A 205 23.13 3.87 15.17
N ARG A 206 22.13 4.76 15.16
CA ARG A 206 20.94 4.70 16.02
C ARG A 206 20.22 3.34 15.96
N TRP A 207 20.32 2.64 14.83
CA TRP A 207 19.58 1.41 14.55
C TRP A 207 20.46 0.16 14.54
N VAL A 208 21.73 0.28 14.96
CA VAL A 208 22.69 -0.83 15.08
C VAL A 208 22.80 -1.65 13.78
N LYS A 209 22.59 -0.98 12.63
CA LYS A 209 22.57 -1.60 11.29
C LYS A 209 21.69 -2.86 11.20
N ASN A 210 20.54 -2.84 11.89
CA ASN A 210 19.61 -3.98 11.93
C ASN A 210 18.24 -3.61 11.36
N TRP A 211 17.84 -4.33 10.30
CA TRP A 211 16.56 -4.14 9.61
C TRP A 211 15.34 -4.33 10.49
N ILE A 212 15.40 -5.10 11.58
CA ILE A 212 14.29 -5.27 12.52
C ILE A 212 13.83 -3.92 13.06
N TYR A 213 14.78 -3.09 13.51
CA TYR A 213 14.45 -1.78 14.07
C TYR A 213 14.03 -0.78 13.00
N VAL A 214 14.61 -0.88 11.79
CA VAL A 214 14.22 -0.05 10.65
C VAL A 214 12.78 -0.30 10.23
N ILE A 215 12.36 -1.57 10.18
CA ILE A 215 10.97 -1.97 9.91
C ILE A 215 10.06 -1.48 11.03
N ALA A 216 10.42 -1.72 12.30
CA ALA A 216 9.65 -1.26 13.44
C ALA A 216 9.46 0.27 13.44
N ALA A 217 10.49 1.01 12.99
CA ALA A 217 10.48 2.47 12.91
C ALA A 217 9.53 3.03 11.84
N HIS A 218 9.11 2.23 10.86
CA HIS A 218 8.03 2.65 9.95
C HIS A 218 6.70 2.77 10.68
N ASN A 219 6.45 1.87 11.62
CA ASN A 219 5.23 1.86 12.43
C ASN A 219 5.27 2.88 13.58
N VAL A 220 6.30 2.84 14.43
CA VAL A 220 6.46 3.78 15.56
C VAL A 220 7.94 4.16 15.72
N PRO A 221 8.40 5.26 15.10
CA PRO A 221 9.82 5.64 15.08
C PRO A 221 10.47 5.81 16.46
N THR A 222 9.73 6.40 17.41
CA THR A 222 10.23 6.69 18.76
C THR A 222 10.48 5.41 19.56
N TRP A 223 9.50 4.51 19.62
CA TRP A 223 9.62 3.24 20.34
C TRP A 223 10.65 2.31 19.69
N ALA A 224 10.72 2.29 18.36
CA ALA A 224 11.71 1.48 17.65
C ALA A 224 13.14 1.92 17.97
N ALA A 225 13.37 3.23 18.14
CA ALA A 225 14.66 3.75 18.54
C ALA A 225 15.01 3.41 19.99
N ASP A 226 14.06 3.54 20.92
CA ASP A 226 14.27 3.15 22.30
C ASP A 226 14.53 1.63 22.41
N TRP A 227 13.87 0.83 21.57
CA TRP A 227 14.16 -0.59 21.46
C TRP A 227 15.57 -0.87 20.94
N ALA A 228 15.98 -0.21 19.85
CA ALA A 228 17.32 -0.36 19.27
C ALA A 228 18.43 0.04 20.25
N GLN A 229 18.15 0.99 21.13
CA GLN A 229 19.08 1.50 22.15
C GLN A 229 19.03 0.74 23.48
N GLY A 230 18.26 -0.36 23.56
CA GLY A 230 18.15 -1.17 24.77
C GLY A 230 17.42 -0.48 25.93
N LYS A 231 16.65 0.59 25.67
CA LYS A 231 15.89 1.33 26.69
C LYS A 231 14.55 0.68 27.03
N LEU A 232 14.04 -0.19 26.17
CA LEU A 232 12.83 -0.96 26.42
C LEU A 232 13.21 -2.36 26.91
N SER A 233 12.55 -2.82 27.98
CA SER A 233 12.77 -4.16 28.53
C SER A 233 11.50 -5.00 28.54
N ALA A 234 11.60 -6.26 28.12
CA ALA A 234 10.50 -7.22 28.22
C ALA A 234 10.13 -7.57 29.68
N SER A 235 11.04 -7.32 30.64
CA SER A 235 10.77 -7.48 32.07
C SER A 235 10.02 -6.30 32.68
N ASN A 236 9.97 -5.15 31.99
CA ASN A 236 9.19 -3.99 32.43
C ASN A 236 7.75 -4.11 31.89
N PRO A 237 6.73 -4.20 32.77
CA PRO A 237 5.33 -4.29 32.34
C PRO A 237 4.87 -3.16 31.42
N ASP A 238 5.43 -1.94 31.57
CA ASP A 238 5.05 -0.77 30.78
C ASP A 238 5.64 -0.77 29.37
N ASP A 239 6.73 -1.50 29.16
CA ASP A 239 7.39 -1.59 27.85
C ASP A 239 6.93 -2.78 27.03
N LYS A 240 6.45 -3.84 27.70
CA LYS A 240 5.98 -5.06 27.05
C LYS A 240 4.93 -4.80 25.95
N PRO A 241 3.87 -3.98 26.15
CA PRO A 241 2.91 -3.68 25.09
C PRO A 241 3.54 -2.99 23.85
N LYS A 242 4.55 -2.13 24.07
CA LYS A 242 5.27 -1.44 22.98
C LYS A 242 6.07 -2.46 22.17
N LEU A 243 6.82 -3.32 22.87
CA LEU A 243 7.63 -4.39 22.27
C LEU A 243 6.77 -5.39 21.50
N ASP A 244 5.63 -5.80 22.07
CA ASP A 244 4.69 -6.72 21.43
C ASP A 244 4.11 -6.11 20.13
N ARG A 245 3.72 -4.83 20.16
CA ARG A 245 3.24 -4.13 18.95
C ARG A 245 4.31 -4.05 17.86
N MET A 246 5.55 -3.70 18.21
CA MET A 246 6.64 -3.59 17.24
C MET A 246 7.05 -4.97 16.69
N THR A 247 7.18 -5.97 17.56
CA THR A 247 7.50 -7.36 17.17
C THR A 247 6.42 -7.94 16.27
N GLY A 248 5.15 -7.72 16.60
CA GLY A 248 4.01 -8.14 15.77
C GLY A 248 4.03 -7.50 14.39
N TYR A 249 4.35 -6.21 14.31
CA TYR A 249 4.49 -5.52 13.02
C TYR A 249 5.67 -6.07 12.20
N VAL A 250 6.85 -6.20 12.79
CA VAL A 250 8.05 -6.75 12.11
C VAL A 250 7.78 -8.17 11.61
N THR A 251 7.23 -9.03 12.46
CA THR A 251 6.89 -10.42 12.09
C THR A 251 5.95 -10.47 10.90
N ASN A 252 4.96 -9.57 10.86
CA ASN A 252 3.99 -9.51 9.78
C ASN A 252 4.61 -9.02 8.46
N VAL A 253 5.53 -8.05 8.50
CA VAL A 253 6.30 -7.61 7.33
C VAL A 253 7.20 -8.75 6.83
N LEU A 254 7.95 -9.39 7.73
CA LEU A 254 8.86 -10.48 7.40
C LEU A 254 8.13 -11.71 6.83
N ALA A 255 6.89 -11.97 7.23
CA ALA A 255 6.07 -13.02 6.65
C ALA A 255 5.64 -12.75 5.19
N ARG A 256 5.94 -11.55 4.65
CA ARG A 256 5.53 -11.07 3.31
C ARG A 256 6.74 -10.64 2.46
N VAL A 257 7.95 -11.07 2.82
CA VAL A 257 9.19 -10.83 2.07
C VAL A 257 9.37 -11.91 1.01
N TRP A 258 8.60 -11.83 -0.06
CA TRP A 258 8.70 -12.71 -1.22
C TRP A 258 8.95 -11.87 -2.48
#